data_AF-A0AAD3D2T8-F1
#
_entry.id   AF-A0AAD3D2T8-F1
#
_cell.length_a   1.000
_cell.length_b   1.000
_cell.length_c   1.000
_cell.angle_alpha   90.00
_cell.angle_beta   90.00
_cell.angle_gamma   90.00
#
_symmetry.space_group_name_H-M   'P 1'
#
loop_
_entity.id
_entity.type
_entity.pdbx_description
1 polymer ?
#
loop_
_entity_poly.entity_id
_entity_poly.type
_entity_poly.pdbx_seq_one_letter_code
_entity_poly.pdbx_strand_id
1 'polypeptide(L)'
;MGCCNSCLKSESSRERDLEMTEQDAAKPSFQFVISRKMSCPSVTVTGLQCKGDGLALVDCSIEQDAAYWEWHIKADDKVSNDDDDDFFNNMNALKFGVATKKNREFYNSLREIEENDDDMGIDDGTKLMRAIPNVQDGDTIGVAVQQSDLPMVQFLLNGEPLHDLAISRFRGSVFPSVLLKDGYTCQFVWDEDEFKEMSPHVRFGPLIPERGLI
;
A
#
# COMPACT_ATOMS: atom_id res chain seq x y z
N MET A 1 -79.99 25.62 13.85
CA MET A 1 -80.07 24.55 12.83
C MET A 1 -78.88 23.63 13.01
N GLY A 2 -79.12 22.32 13.15
CA GLY A 2 -78.09 21.26 13.03
C GLY A 2 -77.44 20.78 14.33
N CYS A 3 -78.01 19.73 14.93
CA CYS A 3 -77.39 18.88 15.96
C CYS A 3 -76.25 18.00 15.38
N CYS A 4 -75.34 17.47 16.21
CA CYS A 4 -75.12 16.02 16.39
C CYS A 4 -73.94 15.67 17.33
N ASN A 5 -74.20 14.74 18.23
CA ASN A 5 -73.29 14.05 19.16
C ASN A 5 -72.77 12.73 18.56
N SER A 6 -71.70 12.21 19.17
CA SER A 6 -71.38 10.78 19.45
C SER A 6 -70.51 9.93 18.49
N CYS A 7 -69.42 9.42 19.10
CA CYS A 7 -68.91 8.03 19.17
C CYS A 7 -68.37 7.30 17.93
N LEU A 8 -67.09 6.86 17.98
CA LEU A 8 -66.70 5.44 18.12
C LEU A 8 -65.18 5.28 18.32
N LYS A 9 -64.81 4.32 19.19
CA LYS A 9 -63.44 3.88 19.53
C LYS A 9 -62.84 3.04 18.40
N SER A 10 -61.52 3.11 18.22
CA SER A 10 -60.71 1.97 17.75
C SER A 10 -59.37 1.92 18.48
N GLU A 11 -59.05 0.75 19.01
CA GLU A 11 -57.83 0.43 19.76
C GLU A 11 -56.59 0.27 18.86
N SER A 12 -55.43 0.21 19.53
CA SER A 12 -54.11 -0.21 19.05
C SER A 12 -53.37 0.88 18.25
N SER A 13 -52.12 1.20 18.55
CA SER A 13 -51.04 0.24 18.77
C SER A 13 -49.86 0.93 19.46
N ARG A 14 -49.13 0.13 20.23
CA ARG A 14 -47.88 0.44 20.92
C ARG A 14 -46.90 1.17 19.99
N GLU A 15 -46.61 2.43 20.28
CA GLU A 15 -45.34 3.05 19.89
C GLU A 15 -44.24 2.30 20.65
N ARG A 16 -43.54 1.41 19.95
CA ARG A 16 -42.23 0.94 20.35
C ARG A 16 -41.25 1.92 19.75
N ASP A 17 -40.75 2.82 20.58
CA ASP A 17 -39.49 3.50 20.33
C ASP A 17 -38.42 2.42 20.18
N LEU A 18 -38.06 2.13 18.93
CA LEU A 18 -36.86 1.36 18.61
C LEU A 18 -35.70 2.34 18.69
N GLU A 19 -35.18 2.49 19.91
CA GLU A 19 -33.80 2.91 20.16
C GLU A 19 -32.89 2.07 19.25
N MET A 20 -32.41 2.66 18.16
CA MET A 20 -31.25 2.14 17.44
C MET A 20 -30.03 2.45 18.29
N THR A 21 -29.77 1.60 19.29
CA THR A 21 -28.40 1.42 19.77
C THR A 21 -27.57 1.05 18.55
N GLU A 22 -26.70 1.97 18.12
CA GLU A 22 -25.53 1.63 17.30
C GLU A 22 -24.78 0.58 18.09
N GLN A 23 -25.05 -0.69 17.78
CA GLN A 23 -24.15 -1.75 18.14
C GLN A 23 -22.89 -1.44 17.36
N ASP A 24 -21.85 -1.03 18.09
CA ASP A 24 -20.45 -1.19 17.71
C ASP A 24 -20.24 -2.66 17.34
N ALA A 25 -20.67 -3.01 16.13
CA ALA A 25 -20.27 -4.23 15.47
C ALA A 25 -18.77 -4.07 15.30
N ALA A 26 -18.01 -4.66 16.23
CA ALA A 26 -16.56 -4.71 16.18
C ALA A 26 -16.17 -5.07 14.75
N LYS A 27 -15.71 -4.06 14.00
CA LYS A 27 -15.27 -4.24 12.63
C LYS A 27 -14.23 -5.36 12.70
N PRO A 28 -14.35 -6.45 11.93
CA PRO A 28 -13.26 -7.39 11.82
C PRO A 28 -12.03 -6.58 11.42
N SER A 29 -11.06 -6.47 12.32
CA SER A 29 -9.84 -5.72 12.10
C SER A 29 -8.99 -6.54 11.13
N PHE A 30 -9.34 -6.48 9.84
CA PHE A 30 -8.47 -6.94 8.79
C PHE A 30 -7.23 -6.07 8.85
N GLN A 31 -6.17 -6.62 9.43
CA GLN A 31 -4.92 -5.92 9.61
C GLN A 31 -4.05 -6.21 8.39
N PHE A 32 -3.58 -5.16 7.72
CA PHE A 32 -2.53 -5.32 6.73
C PHE A 32 -1.28 -5.90 7.37
N VAL A 33 -0.59 -6.77 6.63
CA VAL A 33 0.68 -7.36 7.06
C VAL A 33 1.62 -7.41 5.86
N ILE A 34 2.91 -7.14 6.08
CA ILE A 34 3.92 -7.41 5.06
C ILE A 34 4.16 -8.93 5.01
N SER A 35 3.87 -9.53 3.86
CA SER A 35 3.84 -10.99 3.73
C SER A 35 5.24 -11.58 3.66
N ARG A 36 5.65 -12.32 4.70
CA ARG A 36 6.89 -13.11 4.69
C ARG A 36 6.92 -14.20 3.61
N LYS A 37 5.75 -14.66 3.15
CA LYS A 37 5.64 -15.69 2.11
C LYS A 37 5.86 -15.12 0.70
N MET A 38 5.48 -13.86 0.51
CA MET A 38 5.60 -13.17 -0.77
C MET A 38 6.82 -12.27 -0.86
N SER A 39 7.51 -12.01 0.25
CA SER A 39 8.71 -11.17 0.30
C SER A 39 9.99 -12.00 0.19
N CYS A 40 11.09 -11.33 -0.19
CA CYS A 40 12.40 -11.91 -0.31
C CYS A 40 12.87 -12.47 1.04
N PRO A 41 13.52 -13.66 1.09
CA PRO A 41 13.90 -14.29 2.36
C PRO A 41 14.92 -13.49 3.20
N SER A 42 15.66 -12.57 2.59
CA SER A 42 16.59 -11.65 3.26
C SER A 42 15.89 -10.47 3.93
N VAL A 43 14.62 -10.21 3.60
CA VAL A 43 13.84 -9.14 4.23
C VAL A 43 13.32 -9.61 5.59
N THR A 44 13.64 -8.83 6.62
CA THR A 44 13.10 -9.00 7.96
C THR A 44 11.83 -8.16 8.12
N VAL A 45 10.73 -8.80 8.51
CA VAL A 45 9.43 -8.15 8.69
C VAL A 45 9.02 -8.16 10.17
N THR A 46 8.65 -7.00 10.70
CA THR A 46 8.13 -6.83 12.07
C THR A 46 6.86 -5.96 12.01
N GLY A 47 5.68 -6.58 12.05
CA GLY A 47 4.41 -5.89 11.85
C GLY A 47 4.30 -5.29 10.44
N LEU A 48 4.16 -3.97 10.37
CA LEU A 48 4.16 -3.18 9.13
C LEU A 48 5.52 -2.57 8.79
N GLN A 49 6.58 -2.94 9.51
CA GLN A 49 7.95 -2.53 9.19
C GLN A 49 8.71 -3.64 8.48
N CYS A 50 9.54 -3.26 7.51
CA CYS A 50 10.46 -4.14 6.82
C CYS A 50 11.86 -3.52 6.67
N LYS A 51 12.89 -4.38 6.71
CA LYS A 51 14.30 -4.00 6.54
C LYS A 51 15.12 -5.14 5.95
N GLY A 52 16.34 -4.84 5.49
CA GLY A 52 17.25 -5.78 4.83
C GLY A 52 17.36 -5.49 3.33
N ASP A 53 17.88 -6.43 2.54
CA ASP A 53 17.97 -6.30 1.09
C ASP A 53 16.90 -7.15 0.39
N GLY A 54 16.17 -6.55 -0.55
CA GLY A 54 15.26 -7.28 -1.44
C GLY A 54 13.80 -6.84 -1.38
N LEU A 55 12.98 -7.51 -2.17
CA LEU A 55 11.60 -7.13 -2.44
C LEU A 55 10.66 -7.53 -1.28
N ALA A 56 9.89 -6.57 -0.76
CA ALA A 56 8.85 -6.78 0.24
C ALA A 56 7.46 -6.49 -0.33
N LEU A 57 6.49 -7.38 -0.08
CA LEU A 57 5.10 -7.25 -0.55
C LEU A 57 4.13 -7.22 0.62
N VAL A 58 3.15 -6.32 0.57
CA VAL A 58 2.01 -6.30 1.50
C VAL A 58 1.00 -7.37 1.09
N ASP A 59 0.42 -8.09 2.06
CA ASP A 59 -0.60 -9.13 1.85
C ASP A 59 -1.98 -8.56 1.55
N CYS A 60 -2.08 -7.68 0.55
CA CYS A 60 -3.34 -7.15 0.05
C CYS A 60 -3.25 -6.92 -1.44
N SER A 61 -4.14 -7.57 -2.19
CA SER A 61 -4.31 -7.29 -3.60
C SER A 61 -5.01 -5.94 -3.76
N ILE A 62 -4.62 -5.14 -4.76
CA ILE A 62 -5.27 -3.86 -5.05
C ILE A 62 -6.46 -4.13 -5.98
N GLU A 63 -7.67 -4.19 -5.41
CA GLU A 63 -8.92 -4.39 -6.15
C GLU A 63 -9.73 -3.10 -6.35
N GLN A 64 -9.41 -2.06 -5.58
CA GLN A 64 -10.07 -0.76 -5.67
C GLN A 64 -9.75 -0.06 -7.00
N ASP A 65 -10.70 0.76 -7.47
CA ASP A 65 -10.48 1.63 -8.63
C ASP A 65 -9.39 2.66 -8.38
N ALA A 66 -9.31 3.20 -7.15
CA ALA A 66 -8.27 4.10 -6.70
C ALA A 66 -7.89 3.82 -5.25
N ALA A 67 -6.60 3.86 -4.94
CA ALA A 67 -6.05 3.65 -3.60
C ALA A 67 -4.76 4.47 -3.39
N TYR A 68 -4.50 4.85 -2.15
CA TYR A 68 -3.28 5.51 -1.70
C TYR A 68 -2.75 4.89 -0.42
N TRP A 69 -1.43 4.86 -0.29
CA TRP A 69 -0.73 4.47 0.92
C TRP A 69 0.64 5.17 0.96
N GLU A 70 1.29 5.12 2.11
CA GLU A 70 2.60 5.71 2.33
C GLU A 70 3.63 4.67 2.78
N TRP A 71 4.87 4.92 2.42
CA TRP A 71 6.04 4.31 3.05
C TRP A 71 6.80 5.40 3.81
N HIS A 72 6.93 5.24 5.12
CA HIS A 72 7.77 6.12 5.93
C HIS A 72 9.16 5.50 6.04
N ILE A 73 10.17 6.30 5.71
CA ILE A 73 11.54 5.84 5.60
C ILE A 73 12.31 6.20 6.86
N LYS A 74 13.10 5.24 7.33
CA LYS A 74 14.07 5.44 8.40
C LYS A 74 15.42 4.88 7.96
N ALA A 75 16.44 5.73 7.89
CA ALA A 75 17.81 5.29 7.66
C ALA A 75 18.43 4.84 8.99
N ASP A 76 19.29 3.82 8.92
CA ASP A 76 20.15 3.46 10.04
C ASP A 76 21.31 4.47 10.13
N ASP A 77 21.78 4.78 11.35
CA ASP A 77 22.87 5.74 11.63
C ASP A 77 24.20 5.46 10.90
N LYS A 78 24.31 4.32 10.20
CA LYS A 78 25.51 3.85 9.49
C LYS A 78 25.54 4.22 8.01
N VAL A 79 24.46 4.77 7.45
CA VAL A 79 24.45 5.25 6.06
C VAL A 79 25.19 6.59 6.02
N SER A 80 26.52 6.55 5.91
CA SER A 80 27.36 7.74 5.74
C SER A 80 27.19 8.29 4.33
N ASN A 81 26.67 9.51 4.21
CA ASN A 81 26.43 10.25 2.96
C ASN A 81 27.73 10.81 2.33
N ASP A 82 28.81 10.03 2.26
CA ASP A 82 30.13 10.54 1.86
C ASP A 82 30.48 10.32 0.36
N ASP A 83 29.60 9.70 -0.44
CA ASP A 83 29.88 9.44 -1.87
C ASP A 83 28.92 10.18 -2.81
N ASP A 84 29.35 11.38 -3.25
CA ASP A 84 28.76 12.27 -4.28
C ASP A 84 28.83 11.69 -5.72
N ASP A 85 28.65 10.38 -5.90
CA ASP A 85 28.62 9.75 -7.23
C ASP A 85 27.19 9.35 -7.63
N ASP A 86 26.48 10.33 -8.23
CA ASP A 86 25.08 10.26 -8.68
C ASP A 86 24.72 9.02 -9.55
N PHE A 87 25.69 8.40 -10.22
CA PHE A 87 25.43 7.28 -11.13
C PHE A 87 25.31 5.92 -10.42
N PHE A 88 26.12 5.67 -9.38
CA PHE A 88 26.06 4.43 -8.62
C PHE A 88 24.94 4.44 -7.56
N ASN A 89 24.55 5.62 -7.08
CA ASN A 89 23.46 5.78 -6.13
C ASN A 89 22.10 5.29 -6.66
N ASN A 90 21.84 5.36 -7.97
CA ASN A 90 20.57 4.92 -8.54
C ASN A 90 20.44 3.39 -8.59
N MET A 91 21.55 2.64 -8.67
CA MET A 91 21.52 1.16 -8.66
C MET A 91 21.24 0.60 -7.26
N ASN A 92 21.55 1.39 -6.23
CA ASN A 92 21.28 1.10 -4.81
C ASN A 92 20.10 1.91 -4.24
N ALA A 93 19.29 2.54 -5.08
CA ALA A 93 18.12 3.28 -4.63
C ALA A 93 16.98 2.33 -4.23
N LEU A 94 16.27 2.72 -3.17
CA LEU A 94 15.00 2.09 -2.80
C LEU A 94 14.02 2.24 -3.97
N LYS A 95 13.31 1.16 -4.31
CA LYS A 95 12.24 1.22 -5.31
C LYS A 95 10.88 1.06 -4.65
N PHE A 96 9.90 1.83 -5.11
CA PHE A 96 8.54 1.80 -4.60
C PHE A 96 7.55 1.57 -5.73
N GLY A 97 6.39 1.02 -5.40
CA GLY A 97 5.30 0.86 -6.36
C GLY A 97 4.47 -0.36 -6.05
N VAL A 98 4.21 -1.14 -7.09
CA VAL A 98 3.43 -2.36 -6.99
C VAL A 98 4.17 -3.51 -7.64
N ALA A 99 3.88 -4.74 -7.21
CA ALA A 99 4.43 -5.95 -7.78
C ALA A 99 3.37 -7.03 -7.94
N THR A 100 3.59 -7.96 -8.86
CA THR A 100 2.78 -9.19 -8.93
C THR A 100 3.17 -10.12 -7.79
N LYS A 101 2.24 -11.00 -7.40
CA LYS A 101 2.48 -11.99 -6.34
C LYS A 101 3.76 -12.79 -6.60
N LYS A 102 4.68 -12.77 -5.64
CA LYS A 102 5.89 -13.60 -5.65
C LYS A 102 5.75 -14.74 -4.65
N ASN A 103 6.43 -15.84 -4.91
CA ASN A 103 6.43 -17.03 -4.06
C ASN A 103 7.88 -17.51 -3.85
N ARG A 104 8.06 -18.59 -3.08
CA ARG A 104 9.40 -19.11 -2.80
C ARG A 104 10.11 -19.63 -4.05
N GLU A 105 9.37 -20.19 -5.00
CA GLU A 105 9.92 -20.68 -6.27
C GLU A 105 10.53 -19.55 -7.07
N PHE A 106 9.84 -18.40 -7.18
CA PHE A 106 10.36 -17.20 -7.82
C PHE A 106 11.73 -16.80 -7.26
N TYR A 107 11.87 -16.70 -5.93
CA TYR A 107 13.14 -16.31 -5.30
C TYR A 107 14.24 -17.37 -5.43
N ASN A 108 13.87 -18.66 -5.45
CA ASN A 108 14.84 -19.73 -5.69
C ASN A 108 15.37 -19.65 -7.13
N SER A 109 14.48 -19.48 -8.12
CA SER A 109 14.87 -19.30 -9.51
C SER A 109 15.75 -18.06 -9.71
N LEU A 110 15.41 -16.94 -9.06
CA LEU A 110 16.21 -15.72 -9.14
C LEU A 110 17.65 -15.95 -8.64
N ARG A 111 17.83 -16.66 -7.52
CA ARG A 111 19.16 -17.01 -6.99
C ARG A 111 19.94 -17.95 -7.91
N GLU A 112 19.29 -18.97 -8.45
CA GLU A 112 19.93 -19.90 -9.38
C GLU A 112 20.44 -19.17 -10.63
N ILE A 113 19.72 -18.15 -11.11
CA ILE A 113 20.14 -17.34 -12.25
C ILE A 113 21.32 -16.43 -11.88
N GLU A 114 21.25 -15.74 -10.73
CA GLU A 114 22.34 -14.91 -10.23
C GLU A 114 23.66 -15.70 -10.07
N GLU A 115 23.57 -16.96 -9.65
CA GLU A 115 24.74 -17.85 -9.52
C GLU A 115 25.31 -18.32 -10.86
N ASN A 116 24.49 -18.32 -11.93
CA ASN A 116 24.88 -18.80 -13.26
C ASN A 116 25.32 -17.68 -14.22
N ASP A 117 25.33 -16.42 -13.77
CA ASP A 117 25.83 -15.24 -14.52
C ASP A 117 25.16 -15.03 -15.91
N ASP A 118 23.97 -15.60 -16.11
CA ASP A 118 23.16 -15.44 -17.33
C ASP A 118 22.35 -14.13 -17.24
N ASP A 119 22.96 -13.01 -17.67
CA ASP A 119 22.43 -11.63 -17.63
C ASP A 119 21.24 -11.37 -18.61
N MET A 120 20.40 -12.38 -18.88
CA MET A 120 19.35 -12.31 -19.89
C MET A 120 17.98 -11.93 -19.32
N GLY A 121 17.82 -10.64 -18.99
CA GLY A 121 16.51 -9.95 -19.03
C GLY A 121 15.39 -10.55 -18.16
N ILE A 122 15.74 -11.18 -17.04
CA ILE A 122 14.78 -11.83 -16.14
C ILE A 122 14.03 -10.81 -15.28
N ASP A 123 12.74 -11.09 -15.07
CA ASP A 123 11.87 -10.27 -14.22
C ASP A 123 12.30 -10.39 -12.75
N ASP A 124 13.03 -9.40 -12.25
CA ASP A 124 13.38 -9.24 -10.83
C ASP A 124 12.15 -8.90 -9.95
N GLY A 125 10.96 -8.80 -10.57
CA GLY A 125 9.71 -8.45 -9.90
C GLY A 125 9.50 -6.96 -9.71
N THR A 126 10.42 -6.11 -10.19
CA THR A 126 10.42 -4.66 -9.95
C THR A 126 9.95 -3.85 -11.16
N LYS A 127 9.45 -4.50 -12.23
CA LYS A 127 8.97 -3.87 -13.46
C LYS A 127 7.98 -2.71 -13.24
N LEU A 128 7.12 -2.84 -12.23
CA LEU A 128 6.09 -1.87 -11.87
C LEU A 128 6.49 -1.01 -10.66
N MET A 129 7.80 -0.85 -10.45
CA MET A 129 8.37 -0.06 -9.37
C MET A 129 9.34 0.98 -9.95
N ARG A 130 9.63 2.02 -9.17
CA ARG A 130 10.56 3.09 -9.54
C ARG A 130 11.52 3.36 -8.42
N ALA A 131 12.79 3.51 -8.78
CA ALA A 131 13.79 4.08 -7.90
C ALA A 131 13.40 5.54 -7.65
N ILE A 132 13.25 5.91 -6.39
CA ILE A 132 13.06 7.31 -6.01
C ILE A 132 14.44 7.85 -5.65
N PRO A 133 14.95 8.87 -6.35
CA PRO A 133 16.29 9.40 -6.10
C PRO A 133 16.32 10.16 -4.77
N ASN A 134 17.49 10.15 -4.12
CA ASN A 134 17.81 10.99 -2.96
C ASN A 134 16.86 10.85 -1.76
N VAL A 135 16.33 9.65 -1.52
CA VAL A 135 15.52 9.37 -0.32
C VAL A 135 16.38 9.47 0.94
N GLN A 136 15.92 10.22 1.93
CA GLN A 136 16.60 10.49 3.18
C GLN A 136 15.85 9.91 4.40
N ASP A 137 16.51 9.95 5.56
CA ASP A 137 15.86 9.61 6.82
C ASP A 137 14.67 10.53 7.11
N GLY A 138 13.54 9.94 7.49
CA GLY A 138 12.31 10.68 7.81
C GLY A 138 11.41 10.97 6.61
N ASP A 139 11.87 10.74 5.38
CA ASP A 139 11.09 10.95 4.17
C ASP A 139 9.84 10.06 4.11
N THR A 140 8.85 10.53 3.38
CA THR A 140 7.57 9.87 3.13
C THR A 140 7.37 9.66 1.65
N ILE A 141 7.20 8.40 1.23
CA ILE A 141 6.89 8.05 -0.15
C ILE A 141 5.42 7.69 -0.26
N GLY A 142 4.65 8.58 -0.87
CA GLY A 142 3.26 8.33 -1.22
C GLY A 142 3.16 7.53 -2.52
N VAL A 143 2.32 6.50 -2.55
CA VAL A 143 2.03 5.74 -3.77
C VAL A 143 0.53 5.77 -4.00
N ALA A 144 0.13 6.33 -5.14
CA ALA A 144 -1.26 6.39 -5.57
C ALA A 144 -1.45 5.47 -6.78
N VAL A 145 -2.46 4.59 -6.70
CA VAL A 145 -2.84 3.68 -7.78
C VAL A 145 -4.26 4.00 -8.23
N GLN A 146 -4.48 4.03 -9.53
CA GLN A 146 -5.80 4.05 -10.15
C GLN A 146 -5.87 3.08 -11.34
N GLN A 147 -6.99 2.38 -11.52
CA GLN A 147 -7.12 1.38 -12.58
C GLN A 147 -7.82 1.91 -13.84
N SER A 148 -8.68 2.91 -13.71
CA SER A 148 -9.44 3.49 -14.83
C SER A 148 -8.63 4.46 -15.69
N ASP A 149 -7.75 5.24 -15.08
CA ASP A 149 -7.13 6.42 -15.69
C ASP A 149 -5.60 6.35 -15.76
N LEU A 150 -5.03 7.10 -16.70
CA LEU A 150 -3.58 7.23 -16.84
C LEU A 150 -3.08 8.50 -16.14
N PRO A 151 -1.89 8.47 -15.51
CA PRO A 151 -1.10 7.27 -15.22
C PRO A 151 -1.75 6.39 -14.13
N MET A 152 -1.58 5.07 -14.25
CA MET A 152 -2.16 4.10 -13.31
C MET A 152 -1.42 4.03 -11.97
N VAL A 153 -0.14 4.36 -11.92
CA VAL A 153 0.63 4.50 -10.66
C VAL A 153 1.34 5.84 -10.64
N GLN A 154 1.21 6.56 -9.54
CA GLN A 154 1.84 7.85 -9.28
C GLN A 154 2.61 7.78 -7.97
N PHE A 155 3.71 8.53 -7.91
CA PHE A 155 4.61 8.58 -6.77
C PHE A 155 4.66 10.00 -6.24
N LEU A 156 4.76 10.12 -4.92
CA LEU A 156 4.93 11.38 -4.21
C LEU A 156 6.12 11.23 -3.27
N LEU A 157 6.94 12.26 -3.15
CA LEU A 157 7.98 12.37 -2.15
C LEU A 157 7.63 13.56 -1.26
N ASN A 158 7.34 13.31 0.02
CA ASN A 158 6.91 14.33 0.99
C ASN A 158 5.75 15.19 0.46
N GLY A 159 4.74 14.54 -0.12
CA GLY A 159 3.56 15.19 -0.69
C GLY A 159 3.74 15.81 -2.08
N GLU A 160 4.97 15.90 -2.59
CA GLU A 160 5.25 16.46 -3.92
C GLU A 160 5.23 15.38 -5.02
N PRO A 161 4.44 15.55 -6.10
CA PRO A 161 4.27 14.53 -7.13
C PRO A 161 5.51 14.38 -8.04
N LEU A 162 5.93 13.13 -8.25
CA LEU A 162 7.05 12.75 -9.12
C LEU A 162 6.55 12.26 -10.49
N HIS A 163 6.10 13.20 -11.31
CA HIS A 163 5.42 12.91 -12.59
C HIS A 163 6.25 12.06 -13.57
N ASP A 164 7.57 12.25 -13.61
CA ASP A 164 8.46 11.54 -14.54
C ASP A 164 8.61 10.05 -14.20
N LEU A 165 8.27 9.65 -12.97
CA LEU A 165 8.35 8.27 -12.51
C LEU A 165 7.02 7.52 -12.69
N ALA A 166 5.94 8.21 -13.07
CA ALA A 166 4.62 7.60 -13.15
C ALA A 166 4.58 6.37 -14.09
N ILE A 167 3.75 5.38 -13.73
CA ILE A 167 3.57 4.17 -14.52
C ILE A 167 2.26 4.27 -15.25
N SER A 168 2.32 4.36 -16.58
CA SER A 168 1.13 4.54 -17.39
C SER A 168 0.18 3.36 -17.24
N ARG A 169 0.66 2.12 -17.40
CA ARG A 169 -0.22 0.94 -17.40
C ARG A 169 0.39 -0.26 -16.71
N PHE A 170 -0.45 -1.01 -16.00
CA PHE A 170 -0.17 -2.38 -15.57
C PHE A 170 -1.37 -3.29 -15.88
N ARG A 171 -1.17 -4.61 -15.73
CA ARG A 171 -2.22 -5.63 -15.91
C ARG A 171 -2.09 -6.69 -14.83
N GLY A 172 -3.22 -7.28 -14.48
CA GLY A 172 -3.32 -8.35 -13.47
C GLY A 172 -3.35 -7.81 -12.05
N SER A 173 -3.50 -8.72 -11.10
CA SER A 173 -3.51 -8.40 -9.68
C SER A 173 -2.11 -7.99 -9.20
N VAL A 174 -2.05 -6.86 -8.53
CA VAL A 174 -0.83 -6.26 -8.01
C VAL A 174 -0.96 -5.98 -6.52
N PHE A 175 0.18 -5.91 -5.84
CA PHE A 175 0.30 -5.77 -4.40
C PHE A 175 1.22 -4.58 -4.11
N PRO A 176 0.95 -3.77 -3.07
CA PRO A 176 1.88 -2.75 -2.61
C PRO A 176 3.25 -3.35 -2.31
N SER A 177 4.31 -2.73 -2.81
CA SER A 177 5.66 -3.27 -2.67
C SER A 177 6.74 -2.21 -2.53
N VAL A 178 7.83 -2.62 -1.86
CA VAL A 178 9.06 -1.85 -1.72
C VAL A 178 10.26 -2.77 -1.95
N LEU A 179 11.22 -2.33 -2.76
CA LEU A 179 12.52 -2.98 -2.89
C LEU A 179 13.45 -2.29 -1.92
N LEU A 180 13.84 -3.02 -0.87
CA LEU A 180 14.69 -2.53 0.19
C LEU A 180 16.16 -2.70 -0.16
N LYS A 181 16.97 -1.87 0.49
CA LYS A 181 18.42 -1.98 0.54
C LYS A 181 18.87 -1.90 2.00
N ASP A 182 19.96 -2.59 2.30
CA ASP A 182 20.54 -2.60 3.63
C ASP A 182 20.82 -1.16 4.09
N GLY A 183 20.57 -0.89 5.37
CA GLY A 183 20.68 0.45 5.96
C GLY A 183 19.37 1.25 5.97
N TYR A 184 18.29 0.73 5.39
CA TYR A 184 16.96 1.35 5.47
C TYR A 184 15.93 0.44 6.13
N THR A 185 15.05 1.07 6.91
CA THR A 185 13.81 0.48 7.42
C THR A 185 12.65 1.26 6.82
N CYS A 186 11.70 0.55 6.22
CA CYS A 186 10.47 1.15 5.68
C CYS A 186 9.28 0.69 6.53
N GLN A 187 8.42 1.65 6.88
CA GLN A 187 7.14 1.42 7.54
C GLN A 187 6.03 1.59 6.51
N PHE A 188 5.19 0.58 6.34
CA PHE A 188 3.97 0.67 5.56
C PHE A 188 2.87 1.37 6.36
N VAL A 189 2.23 2.37 5.76
CA VAL A 189 1.12 3.12 6.35
C VAL A 189 -0.02 3.15 5.35
N TRP A 190 -1.20 2.72 5.78
CA TRP A 190 -2.40 2.61 4.95
C TRP A 190 -3.60 3.33 5.57
N ASP A 191 -3.56 3.58 6.88
CA ASP A 191 -4.63 4.27 7.60
C ASP A 191 -4.51 5.77 7.34
N GLU A 192 -5.61 6.39 6.94
CA GLU A 192 -5.64 7.80 6.55
C GLU A 192 -5.33 8.73 7.73
N ASP A 193 -5.71 8.32 8.94
CA ASP A 193 -5.41 9.06 10.18
C ASP A 193 -3.91 9.04 10.53
N GLU A 194 -3.13 8.11 9.95
CA GLU A 194 -1.69 7.98 10.16
C GLU A 194 -0.85 8.55 9.00
N PHE A 195 -1.48 9.03 7.92
CA PHE A 195 -0.75 9.66 6.82
C PHE A 195 -0.09 10.96 7.28
N LYS A 196 1.16 11.13 6.85
CA LYS A 196 1.89 12.40 7.06
C LYS A 196 1.55 13.40 5.97
N GLU A 197 1.31 12.92 4.76
CA GLU A 197 1.07 13.75 3.59
C GLU A 197 -0.33 13.54 3.05
N MET A 198 -0.87 14.57 2.38
CA MET A 198 -2.18 14.45 1.75
C MET A 198 -2.08 13.62 0.47
N SER A 199 -3.10 12.82 0.20
CA SER A 199 -3.20 12.12 -1.08
C SER A 199 -3.29 13.15 -2.23
N PRO A 200 -2.76 12.82 -3.43
CA PRO A 200 -2.66 13.76 -4.55
C PRO A 200 -4.01 14.30 -5.03
N HIS A 201 -5.11 13.59 -4.74
CA HIS A 201 -6.45 13.96 -5.15
C HIS A 201 -7.48 13.32 -4.23
N VAL A 202 -8.60 14.00 -4.01
CA VAL A 202 -9.78 13.56 -3.22
C VAL A 202 -10.35 12.18 -3.64
N ARG A 203 -9.94 11.65 -4.80
CA ARG A 203 -10.40 10.34 -5.31
C ARG A 203 -9.60 9.18 -4.73
N PHE A 204 -8.38 9.43 -4.27
CA PHE A 204 -7.52 8.41 -3.70
C PHE A 204 -7.80 8.34 -2.21
N GLY A 205 -8.59 7.34 -1.82
CA GLY A 205 -8.77 6.97 -0.42
C GLY A 205 -7.66 6.03 0.06
N PRO A 206 -7.62 5.72 1.36
CA PRO A 206 -6.72 4.73 1.92
C PRO A 206 -6.91 3.37 1.26
N LEU A 207 -5.85 2.56 1.26
CA LEU A 207 -5.93 1.17 0.83
C LEU A 207 -6.88 0.41 1.74
N ILE A 208 -7.88 -0.25 1.16
CA ILE A 208 -8.90 -1.03 1.86
C ILE A 208 -8.52 -2.51 1.77
N PRO A 209 -8.52 -3.24 2.91
CA PRO A 209 -8.17 -4.65 2.89
C PRO A 209 -9.24 -5.45 2.13
N GLU A 210 -8.80 -6.45 1.38
CA GLU A 210 -9.66 -7.37 0.64
C GLU A 210 -10.68 -8.00 1.60
N ARG A 211 -11.97 -7.72 1.39
CA ARG A 211 -13.05 -8.36 2.15
C ARG A 211 -13.22 -9.75 1.58
N GLY A 212 -12.54 -10.74 2.17
CA GLY A 212 -12.82 -12.13 1.88
C GLY A 212 -14.32 -12.38 2.03
N LEU A 213 -15.02 -12.57 0.91
CA LEU A 213 -16.38 -13.10 0.93
C LEU A 213 -16.26 -14.56 1.38
N ILE A 214 -16.41 -14.80 2.67
CA ILE A 214 -16.52 -16.15 3.26
C ILE A 214 -17.95 -16.65 3.08
#